data_AF-W4V3E1-F1
#
_entry.id   AF-W4V3E1-F1
#
_cell.length_a   1.000
_cell.length_b   1.000
_cell.length_c   1.000
_cell.angle_alpha   90.00
_cell.angle_beta   90.00
_cell.angle_gamma   90.00
#
_symmetry.space_group_name_H-M   'P 1'
#
loop_
_entity.id
_entity.type
_entity.pdbx_description
1 polymer ?
#
loop_
_entity_poly.entity_id
_entity_poly.type
_entity_poly.pdbx_seq_one_letter_code
_entity_poly.pdbx_strand_id
1 'polypeptide(L)'
;MNNKAAVNTIKFMILIITTLIIIYAGRFLFEERNQVNDKGVGNAADIDTVPSDNKPFPMEHKAVSTEINGMKQEINILEIDLSFGGVKIKPALAFDSIYGFQSLKDIAVSNNAYAAVNAGFFYSYGEPSGMVAIDGKTYTKSTGRFPVFVVQGKNAS
;
A
#
# COMPACT_ATOMS: atom_id res chain seq x y z
N MET A 1 19.71 -18.59 55.81
CA MET A 1 18.40 -18.06 55.38
C MET A 1 18.58 -17.36 54.04
N ASN A 2 17.70 -17.60 53.04
CA ASN A 2 17.32 -16.67 51.93
C ASN A 2 17.25 -17.20 50.48
N ASN A 3 17.63 -18.44 50.13
CA ASN A 3 17.42 -18.91 48.73
C ASN A 3 15.95 -19.25 48.41
N LYS A 4 15.18 -19.77 49.37
CA LYS A 4 13.75 -20.06 49.14
C LYS A 4 12.92 -18.78 48.95
N ALA A 5 13.25 -17.72 49.68
CA ALA A 5 12.58 -16.42 49.54
C ALA A 5 12.86 -15.82 48.15
N ALA A 6 14.13 -15.80 47.72
CA ALA A 6 14.51 -15.31 46.40
C ALA A 6 13.86 -16.09 45.25
N VAL A 7 13.81 -17.43 45.35
CA VAL A 7 13.15 -18.28 44.34
C VAL A 7 11.64 -18.01 44.29
N ASN A 8 11.00 -17.80 45.43
CA ASN A 8 9.57 -17.45 45.46
C ASN A 8 9.33 -16.06 44.86
N THR A 9 10.18 -15.07 45.16
CA THR A 9 10.10 -13.74 44.55
C THR A 9 10.23 -13.80 43.03
N ILE A 10 11.16 -14.60 42.49
CA ILE A 10 11.33 -14.79 41.04
C ILE A 10 10.08 -15.43 40.42
N LYS A 11 9.49 -16.45 41.07
CA LYS A 11 8.25 -17.08 40.58
C LYS A 11 7.08 -16.09 40.53
N PHE A 12 6.95 -15.22 41.53
CA PHE A 12 5.93 -14.17 41.53
C PHE A 12 6.14 -13.16 40.40
N MET A 13 7.39 -12.75 40.14
CA MET A 13 7.70 -11.84 39.03
C MET A 13 7.34 -12.45 37.67
N ILE A 14 7.66 -13.73 37.44
CA ILE A 14 7.31 -14.42 36.20
C ILE A 14 5.78 -14.48 36.02
N LEU A 15 5.02 -14.77 37.08
CA LEU A 15 3.56 -14.81 37.04
C LEU A 15 2.94 -13.46 36.66
N ILE A 16 3.49 -12.35 37.18
CA ILE A 16 3.03 -11.00 36.89
C ILE A 16 3.34 -10.63 35.43
N ILE A 17 4.54 -10.95 34.95
CA ILE A 17 4.94 -10.65 33.57
C ILE A 17 4.07 -11.44 32.57
N THR A 18 3.81 -12.73 32.83
CA THR A 18 2.97 -13.54 31.93
C THR A 18 1.52 -13.07 31.92
N THR A 19 0.95 -12.66 33.05
CA THR A 19 -0.40 -12.08 33.08
C THR A 19 -0.49 -10.76 32.31
N LEU A 20 0.50 -9.88 32.42
CA LEU A 20 0.55 -8.64 31.64
C LEU A 20 0.60 -8.89 30.13
N ILE A 21 1.39 -9.86 29.68
CA ILE A 21 1.47 -10.24 28.26
C ILE A 21 0.12 -10.76 27.75
N ILE A 22 -0.56 -11.61 28.53
CA ILE A 22 -1.87 -12.16 28.17
C ILE A 22 -2.93 -11.05 28.08
N ILE A 23 -2.93 -10.09 29.00
CA ILE A 23 -3.86 -8.96 28.97
C ILE A 23 -3.61 -8.08 27.75
N TYR A 24 -2.34 -7.81 27.42
CA TYR A 24 -1.98 -7.00 26.25
C TYR A 24 -2.35 -7.69 24.93
N ALA A 25 -1.98 -8.97 24.77
CA ALA A 25 -2.34 -9.77 23.60
C ALA A 25 -3.85 -9.98 23.49
N GLY A 26 -4.55 -10.17 24.62
CA GLY A 26 -5.99 -10.29 24.69
C GLY A 26 -6.70 -9.02 24.23
N ARG A 27 -6.28 -7.84 24.70
CA ARG A 27 -6.81 -6.58 24.17
C ARG A 27 -6.57 -6.45 22.68
N PHE A 28 -5.36 -6.72 22.20
CA PHE A 28 -5.03 -6.61 20.78
C PHE A 28 -5.84 -7.57 19.88
N LEU A 29 -6.10 -8.81 20.35
CA LEU A 29 -6.84 -9.81 19.58
C LEU A 29 -8.36 -9.65 19.62
N PHE A 30 -8.89 -9.03 20.67
CA PHE A 30 -10.34 -8.88 20.89
C PHE A 30 -10.82 -7.41 20.85
N GLU A 31 -9.99 -6.48 20.37
CA GLU A 31 -10.42 -5.10 20.10
C GLU A 31 -11.35 -5.11 18.87
N GLU A 32 -12.65 -5.29 19.13
CA GLU A 32 -13.69 -5.03 18.15
C GLU A 32 -13.52 -3.61 17.63
N ARG A 33 -13.17 -3.49 16.33
CA ARG A 33 -13.27 -2.22 15.63
C ARG A 33 -14.73 -1.80 15.60
N ASN A 34 -15.12 -0.97 16.56
CA ASN A 34 -16.35 -0.20 16.46
C ASN A 34 -16.23 0.71 15.23
N GLN A 35 -16.85 0.29 14.13
CA GLN A 35 -17.19 1.21 13.06
C GLN A 35 -18.12 2.26 13.66
N VAL A 36 -17.59 3.47 13.85
CA VAL A 36 -18.41 4.65 14.07
C VAL A 36 -19.21 4.87 12.79
N ASN A 37 -20.47 4.42 12.80
CA ASN A 37 -21.48 4.84 11.84
C ASN A 37 -21.84 6.29 12.18
N ASP A 38 -21.10 7.23 11.61
CA ASP A 38 -21.48 8.63 11.68
C ASP A 38 -22.60 8.90 10.67
N LYS A 39 -23.84 8.76 11.14
CA LYS A 39 -25.02 9.31 10.48
C LYS A 39 -25.23 10.73 11.00
N GLY A 40 -24.57 11.70 10.38
CA GLY A 40 -24.84 13.13 10.54
C GLY A 40 -25.67 13.67 9.37
N VAL A 41 -26.92 14.02 9.63
CA VAL A 41 -27.84 14.72 8.72
C VAL A 41 -27.92 16.20 9.12
N GLY A 42 -27.85 17.10 8.13
CA GLY A 42 -28.19 18.54 8.20
C GLY A 42 -26.97 19.47 8.27
N ASN A 43 -26.81 20.56 7.50
CA ASN A 43 -27.74 21.36 6.69
C ASN A 43 -26.98 22.14 5.59
N ALA A 44 -27.78 22.66 4.65
CA ALA A 44 -27.44 23.28 3.37
C ALA A 44 -26.70 24.65 3.41
N ALA A 45 -26.28 25.06 2.19
CA ALA A 45 -25.46 26.20 1.74
C ALA A 45 -23.96 25.88 1.77
N ASP A 46 -23.27 25.63 0.67
CA ASP A 46 -23.24 26.42 -0.57
C ASP A 46 -23.18 25.50 -1.80
N ILE A 47 -23.99 25.81 -2.81
CA ILE A 47 -23.99 25.11 -4.09
C ILE A 47 -22.88 25.74 -4.94
N ASP A 48 -21.65 25.28 -4.74
CA ASP A 48 -20.69 25.32 -5.83
C ASP A 48 -21.07 24.21 -6.80
N THR A 49 -21.45 24.63 -7.99
CA THR A 49 -21.82 23.79 -9.13
C THR A 49 -20.61 22.96 -9.54
N VAL A 50 -20.41 21.83 -8.85
CA VAL A 50 -19.64 20.70 -9.38
C VAL A 50 -20.36 20.31 -10.67
N PRO A 51 -19.74 20.41 -11.85
CA PRO A 51 -20.31 19.81 -13.04
C PRO A 51 -20.52 18.33 -12.69
N SER A 52 -21.78 17.90 -12.66
CA SER A 52 -22.13 16.49 -12.65
C SER A 52 -21.73 15.93 -14.01
N ASP A 53 -20.42 15.77 -14.20
CA ASP A 53 -19.87 14.99 -15.27
C ASP A 53 -20.33 13.56 -14.98
N ASN A 54 -21.34 13.11 -15.73
CA ASN A 54 -21.69 11.70 -15.91
C ASN A 54 -20.53 10.93 -16.58
N LYS A 55 -19.28 11.29 -16.26
CA LYS A 55 -18.08 10.65 -16.77
C LYS A 55 -17.87 9.39 -15.94
N PRO A 56 -17.72 8.22 -16.58
CA PRO A 56 -17.50 6.97 -15.87
C PRO A 56 -16.30 7.08 -14.94
N PHE A 57 -16.31 6.25 -13.89
CA PHE A 57 -15.20 6.15 -12.94
C PHE A 57 -13.87 6.06 -13.72
N PRO A 58 -12.82 6.82 -13.35
CA PRO A 58 -11.69 7.07 -14.23
C PRO A 58 -10.70 5.91 -14.33
N MET A 59 -11.15 4.71 -13.98
CA MET A 59 -10.40 3.48 -14.04
C MET A 59 -11.35 2.31 -14.32
N GLU A 60 -10.89 1.37 -15.14
CA GLU A 60 -11.58 0.11 -15.41
C GLU A 60 -10.61 -1.05 -15.20
N HIS A 61 -11.11 -2.14 -14.61
CA HIS A 61 -10.38 -3.41 -14.54
C HIS A 61 -11.04 -4.44 -15.46
N LYS A 62 -10.21 -5.13 -16.25
CA LYS A 62 -10.62 -6.24 -17.11
C LYS A 62 -9.77 -7.46 -16.81
N ALA A 63 -10.42 -8.61 -16.61
CA ALA A 63 -9.76 -9.91 -16.54
C ALA A 63 -10.02 -10.66 -17.85
N VAL A 64 -8.95 -11.09 -18.52
CA VAL A 64 -9.01 -11.77 -19.82
C VAL A 64 -8.38 -13.15 -19.69
N SER A 65 -9.20 -14.18 -19.88
CA SER A 65 -8.73 -15.56 -20.01
C SER A 65 -8.56 -15.87 -21.49
N THR A 66 -7.36 -16.23 -21.93
CA THR A 66 -7.06 -16.46 -23.35
C THR A 66 -5.97 -17.52 -23.53
N GLU A 67 -5.74 -17.97 -24.76
CA GLU A 67 -4.68 -18.91 -25.11
C GLU A 67 -3.63 -18.20 -25.96
N ILE A 68 -2.37 -18.23 -25.52
CA ILE A 68 -1.24 -17.64 -26.24
C ILE A 68 -0.19 -18.74 -26.40
N ASN A 69 0.17 -19.06 -27.65
CA ASN A 69 1.11 -20.13 -28.00
C ASN A 69 0.75 -21.50 -27.39
N GLY A 70 -0.54 -21.88 -27.40
CA GLY A 70 -1.00 -23.16 -26.85
C GLY A 70 -1.13 -23.20 -25.33
N MET A 71 -0.84 -22.10 -24.63
CA MET A 71 -0.86 -22.03 -23.18
C MET A 71 -1.99 -21.11 -22.70
N LYS A 72 -2.79 -21.60 -21.75
CA LYS A 72 -3.82 -20.77 -21.10
C LYS A 72 -3.16 -19.67 -20.27
N GLN A 73 -3.62 -18.44 -20.45
CA GLN A 73 -3.17 -17.23 -19.78
C GLN A 73 -4.36 -16.52 -19.10
N GLU A 74 -4.13 -15.97 -17.92
CA GLU A 74 -5.07 -15.09 -17.22
C GLU A 74 -4.42 -13.70 -17.09
N ILE A 75 -4.98 -12.70 -17.76
CA ILE A 75 -4.41 -11.36 -17.88
C ILE A 75 -5.29 -10.37 -17.13
N ASN A 76 -4.71 -9.59 -16.23
CA ASN A 76 -5.39 -8.50 -15.53
C ASN A 76 -4.94 -7.17 -16.13
N ILE A 77 -5.90 -6.37 -16.61
CA ILE A 77 -5.68 -5.09 -17.26
C ILE A 77 -6.32 -4.00 -16.42
N LEU A 78 -5.57 -2.94 -16.14
CA LEU A 78 -6.06 -1.71 -15.54
C LEU A 78 -5.96 -0.60 -16.58
N GLU A 79 -7.11 -0.07 -16.99
CA GLU A 79 -7.20 1.10 -17.87
C GLU A 79 -7.49 2.32 -17.01
N ILE A 80 -6.76 3.42 -17.22
CA ILE A 80 -6.85 4.63 -16.40
C ILE A 80 -6.96 5.85 -17.30
N ASP A 81 -7.95 6.70 -17.05
CA ASP A 81 -8.10 7.99 -17.73
C ASP A 81 -7.37 9.10 -16.97
N LEU A 82 -6.15 9.42 -17.40
CA LEU A 82 -5.34 10.51 -16.83
C LEU A 82 -5.87 11.91 -17.13
N SER A 83 -6.81 12.06 -18.06
CA SER A 83 -7.45 13.35 -18.32
C SER A 83 -8.40 13.75 -17.18
N PHE A 84 -8.94 12.76 -16.45
CA PHE A 84 -9.86 12.94 -15.34
C PHE A 84 -9.20 13.69 -14.18
N GLY A 85 -9.87 14.73 -13.68
CA GLY A 85 -9.37 15.54 -12.57
C GLY A 85 -9.19 14.71 -11.29
N GLY A 86 -8.00 14.73 -10.71
CA GLY A 86 -7.71 14.04 -9.44
C GLY A 86 -7.05 12.66 -9.57
N VAL A 87 -6.91 12.12 -10.78
CA VAL A 87 -6.13 10.89 -11.01
C VAL A 87 -4.64 11.22 -11.03
N LYS A 88 -3.85 10.41 -10.31
CA LYS A 88 -2.39 10.49 -10.29
C LYS A 88 -1.80 9.10 -10.31
N ILE A 89 -0.79 8.88 -11.14
CA ILE A 89 0.09 7.73 -11.07
C ILE A 89 1.39 8.18 -10.42
N LYS A 90 1.88 7.43 -9.44
CA LYS A 90 3.17 7.68 -8.80
C LYS A 90 3.95 6.38 -8.64
N PRO A 91 5.29 6.38 -8.84
CA PRO A 91 6.11 5.28 -8.37
C PRO A 91 6.11 5.25 -6.83
N ALA A 92 6.21 4.06 -6.24
CA ALA A 92 6.32 3.88 -4.80
C ALA A 92 7.45 2.89 -4.48
N LEU A 93 8.13 3.12 -3.37
CA LEU A 93 9.23 2.28 -2.90
C LEU A 93 8.75 1.34 -1.79
N ALA A 94 9.39 0.18 -1.65
CA ALA A 94 9.20 -0.67 -0.49
C ALA A 94 9.74 0.04 0.77
N PHE A 95 8.91 0.15 1.81
CA PHE A 95 9.24 0.83 3.07
C PHE A 95 9.76 2.28 2.90
N ASP A 96 9.37 2.97 1.82
CA ASP A 96 9.93 4.27 1.42
C ASP A 96 11.47 4.28 1.31
N SER A 97 12.05 3.12 1.01
CA SER A 97 13.48 2.83 1.00
C SER A 97 13.91 2.25 -0.35
N ILE A 98 15.17 2.50 -0.73
CA ILE A 98 15.79 1.85 -1.91
C ILE A 98 16.28 0.43 -1.61
N TYR A 99 16.00 -0.10 -0.43
CA TYR A 99 16.37 -1.46 -0.03
C TYR A 99 15.18 -2.14 0.65
N GLY A 100 15.12 -3.47 0.51
CA GLY A 100 14.12 -4.32 1.14
C GLY A 100 12.99 -4.75 0.20
N PHE A 101 12.20 -5.71 0.68
CA PHE A 101 11.05 -6.27 -0.03
C PHE A 101 9.78 -6.07 0.78
N GLN A 102 8.77 -5.51 0.14
CA GLN A 102 7.44 -5.33 0.71
C GLN A 102 6.40 -5.89 -0.27
N SER A 103 5.32 -6.46 0.26
CA SER A 103 4.23 -6.92 -0.60
C SER A 103 3.59 -5.73 -1.32
N LEU A 104 3.19 -5.92 -2.59
CA LEU A 104 2.50 -4.89 -3.37
C LEU A 104 1.24 -4.38 -2.67
N LYS A 105 0.53 -5.29 -1.98
CA LYS A 105 -0.65 -4.97 -1.20
C LYS A 105 -0.32 -3.96 -0.08
N ASP A 106 0.75 -4.19 0.67
CA ASP A 106 1.12 -3.31 1.78
C ASP A 106 1.64 -1.95 1.28
N ILE A 107 2.35 -1.94 0.14
CA ILE A 107 2.74 -0.69 -0.55
C ILE A 107 1.49 0.08 -0.96
N ALA A 108 0.50 -0.57 -1.56
CA ALA A 108 -0.75 0.05 -1.99
C ALA A 108 -1.52 0.64 -0.79
N VAL A 109 -1.66 -0.13 0.29
CA VAL A 109 -2.36 0.31 1.52
C VAL A 109 -1.66 1.50 2.16
N SER A 110 -0.34 1.43 2.37
CA SER A 110 0.43 2.54 2.97
C SER A 110 0.41 3.82 2.14
N ASN A 111 0.26 3.70 0.82
CA ASN A 111 0.14 4.83 -0.09
C ASN A 111 -1.30 5.29 -0.34
N ASN A 112 -2.29 4.66 0.31
CA ASN A 112 -3.71 4.89 0.11
C ASN A 112 -4.10 4.84 -1.38
N ALA A 113 -3.49 3.90 -2.12
CA ALA A 113 -3.64 3.75 -3.55
C ALA A 113 -4.92 2.99 -3.90
N TYR A 114 -5.64 3.47 -4.92
CA TYR A 114 -6.83 2.78 -5.42
C TYR A 114 -6.49 1.45 -6.11
N ALA A 115 -5.38 1.41 -6.84
CA ALA A 115 -4.81 0.21 -7.42
C ALA A 115 -3.28 0.33 -7.53
N ALA A 116 -2.58 -0.79 -7.61
CA ALA A 116 -1.14 -0.83 -7.78
C ALA A 116 -0.74 -2.07 -8.60
N VAL A 117 0.39 -1.96 -9.29
CA VAL A 117 1.05 -3.06 -10.02
C VAL A 117 2.52 -3.10 -9.64
N ASN A 118 3.14 -4.28 -9.72
CA ASN A 118 4.59 -4.38 -9.60
C ASN A 118 5.24 -3.65 -10.80
N ALA A 119 6.35 -2.98 -10.55
CA ALA A 119 7.02 -2.13 -11.54
C ALA A 119 8.38 -2.72 -11.96
N GLY A 120 9.43 -1.90 -11.91
CA GLY A 120 10.76 -2.26 -12.41
C GLY A 120 11.42 -3.43 -11.67
N PHE A 121 12.48 -3.93 -12.30
CA PHE A 121 13.32 -4.98 -11.73
C PHE A 121 14.10 -4.48 -10.51
N PHE A 122 14.48 -5.44 -9.66
CA PHE A 122 15.24 -5.22 -8.44
C PHE A 122 16.35 -6.26 -8.31
N TYR A 123 17.39 -5.89 -7.58
CA TYR A 123 18.48 -6.79 -7.18
C TYR A 123 18.13 -7.57 -5.91
N SER A 124 19.05 -8.42 -5.46
CA SER A 124 18.81 -9.41 -4.41
C SER A 124 18.50 -8.82 -3.03
N TYR A 125 18.84 -7.56 -2.76
CA TYR A 125 18.46 -6.88 -1.50
C TYR A 125 17.30 -5.91 -1.69
N GLY A 126 16.59 -5.98 -2.82
CA GLY A 126 15.43 -5.15 -3.13
C GLY A 126 15.78 -3.82 -3.76
N GLU A 127 17.05 -3.54 -4.04
CA GLU A 127 17.42 -2.27 -4.66
C GLU A 127 17.00 -2.19 -6.13
N PRO A 128 16.37 -1.07 -6.57
CA PRO A 128 15.94 -0.93 -7.96
C PRO A 128 17.12 -1.05 -8.93
N SER A 129 16.99 -1.88 -9.95
CA SER A 129 18.07 -2.12 -10.93
C SER A 129 18.03 -1.15 -12.13
N GLY A 130 16.99 -0.34 -12.21
CA GLY A 130 16.79 0.71 -13.20
C GLY A 130 16.60 2.09 -12.57
N MET A 131 16.23 3.08 -13.39
CA MET A 131 15.97 4.44 -12.93
C MET A 131 14.69 4.51 -12.09
N VAL A 132 14.78 5.18 -10.95
CA VAL A 132 13.63 5.57 -10.13
C VAL A 132 13.77 7.04 -9.77
N ALA A 133 12.78 7.84 -10.15
CA ALA A 133 12.63 9.21 -9.73
C ALA A 133 11.18 9.46 -9.30
N ILE A 134 11.00 10.07 -8.14
CA ILE A 134 9.69 10.34 -7.53
C ILE A 134 9.68 11.82 -7.14
N ASP A 135 8.68 12.57 -7.59
CA ASP A 135 8.50 14.00 -7.27
C ASP A 135 9.77 14.84 -7.49
N GLY A 136 10.47 14.59 -8.60
CA GLY A 136 11.71 15.29 -8.97
C GLY A 136 12.97 14.82 -8.23
N LYS A 137 12.85 13.96 -7.22
CA LYS A 137 13.99 13.35 -6.53
C LYS A 137 14.40 12.06 -7.24
N THR A 138 15.65 11.99 -7.67
CA THR A 138 16.24 10.76 -8.24
C THR A 138 16.77 9.87 -7.12
N TYR A 139 16.37 8.60 -7.12
CA TYR A 139 16.82 7.57 -6.17
C TYR A 139 17.88 6.68 -6.79
N THR A 140 17.65 6.25 -8.03
CA THR A 140 18.59 5.46 -8.82
C THR A 140 18.67 6.03 -10.23
N LYS A 141 19.87 6.03 -10.81
CA LYS A 141 20.13 6.62 -12.14
C LYS A 141 19.81 5.62 -13.25
N SER A 142 19.46 6.13 -14.43
CA SER A 142 19.35 5.31 -15.63
C SER A 142 20.70 4.74 -16.03
N THR A 143 20.70 3.49 -16.51
CA THR A 143 21.86 2.88 -17.16
C THR A 143 21.97 3.25 -18.64
N GLY A 144 20.95 3.92 -19.21
CA GLY A 144 20.85 4.24 -20.63
C GLY A 144 20.54 3.06 -21.56
N ARG A 145 20.41 1.84 -21.01
CA ARG A 145 20.22 0.60 -21.80
C ARG A 145 18.77 0.15 -21.94
N PHE A 146 17.90 0.61 -21.05
CA PHE A 146 16.51 0.16 -20.95
C PHE A 146 15.56 1.35 -20.95
N PRO A 147 14.34 1.21 -21.52
CA PRO A 147 13.34 2.26 -21.49
C PRO A 147 12.93 2.58 -20.05
N VAL A 148 12.48 3.81 -19.83
CA VAL A 148 11.95 4.28 -18.56
C VAL A 148 10.53 4.76 -18.82
N PHE A 149 9.58 4.25 -18.04
CA PHE A 149 8.22 4.76 -18.05
C PHE A 149 8.17 6.08 -17.29
N VAL A 150 7.70 7.14 -17.95
CA VAL A 150 7.67 8.50 -17.42
C VAL A 150 6.23 8.95 -17.28
N VAL A 151 5.87 9.45 -16.09
CA VAL A 151 4.59 10.09 -15.83
C VAL A 151 4.83 11.56 -15.48
N GLN A 152 4.20 12.47 -16.21
CA GLN A 152 4.28 13.91 -15.98
C GLN A 152 2.90 14.54 -16.05
N GLY A 153 2.35 14.92 -14.90
CA GLY A 153 1.02 15.50 -14.80
C GLY A 153 -0.04 14.51 -15.31
N LYS A 154 -0.68 14.85 -16.44
CA LYS A 154 -1.71 14.03 -17.10
C LYS A 154 -1.17 13.16 -18.24
N ASN A 155 0.14 13.15 -18.46
CA ASN A 155 0.79 12.40 -19.52
C ASN A 155 1.58 11.22 -18.96
N ALA A 156 1.59 10.12 -19.70
CA ALA A 156 2.41 8.95 -19.41
C ALA A 156 3.01 8.41 -20.73
N SER A 157 4.29 8.08 -20.74
CA SER A 157 5.05 7.64 -21.93
C SER A 157 6.13 6.62 -21.59
#